data_AF-A0A9D7IVL1-F1
#
_entry.id   AF-A0A9D7IVL1-F1
#
_cell.length_a   1.000
_cell.length_b   1.000
_cell.length_c   1.000
_cell.angle_alpha   90.00
_cell.angle_beta   90.00
_cell.angle_gamma   90.00
#
_symmetry.space_group_name_H-M   'P 1'
#
loop_
_entity.id
_entity.type
_entity.pdbx_description
1 polymer ?
#
loop_
_entity_poly.entity_id
_entity_poly.type
_entity_poly.pdbx_seq_one_letter_code
_entity_poly.pdbx_strand_id
1 'polypeptide(L)'
;MAATILLTLGLFASTSLAQARQVGQQGSIDRGNSQRTVSVEAENEIFRRELKNYYSEAVLTLKIFNEYQVTRAIVNKASQPGAGIVERILAEQDRITTMSGTEIMILRSSSANADVLREAASNLHSIRTNGQLRDSLSAADRAEEWIKSTRKSNDGSGNINVTSGTTVISPDICPAQSGVPSVTNIAVLSVVTAAAQGIMEALPTDFLSIVAREVAVIAFTAAQVAQIAIQAVYDIDQNCKADIFEGKVLAAFDLQLRLKIEANLAGLGLPVLLFYIPTAQGGHLTLTRTIVADSIAKATTAGVPVDQANAYLGVADTLINAGQYKDAYNMLRLAYQQIVQ
;
A
#
# COMPACT_ATOMS: atom_id res chain seq x y z
N MET A 1 22.17 20.76 -30.25
CA MET A 1 21.98 22.20 -30.00
C MET A 1 20.69 22.36 -29.23
N ALA A 2 20.78 23.09 -28.11
CA ALA A 2 19.79 23.19 -27.06
C ALA A 2 18.48 23.85 -27.52
N ALA A 3 17.36 23.40 -26.96
CA ALA A 3 16.12 24.15 -26.91
C ALA A 3 15.50 23.99 -25.52
N THR A 4 15.85 24.95 -24.69
CA THR A 4 15.33 25.27 -23.37
C THR A 4 13.83 25.57 -23.46
N ILE A 5 12.99 24.84 -22.73
CA ILE A 5 11.59 25.23 -22.49
C ILE A 5 11.49 25.65 -21.03
N LEU A 6 11.46 26.96 -20.81
CA LEU A 6 10.98 27.60 -19.59
C LEU A 6 9.49 27.27 -19.43
N LEU A 7 9.10 26.70 -18.29
CA LEU A 7 7.71 26.74 -17.84
C LEU A 7 7.64 27.55 -16.54
N THR A 8 7.11 28.75 -16.67
CA THR A 8 6.71 29.67 -15.62
C THR A 8 5.47 29.13 -14.89
N LEU A 9 5.62 28.73 -13.63
CA LEU A 9 4.50 28.46 -12.73
C LEU A 9 4.20 29.70 -11.90
N GLY A 10 2.98 30.21 -12.09
CA GLY A 10 2.47 31.42 -11.48
C GLY A 10 2.29 31.31 -9.96
N LEU A 11 2.72 32.37 -9.29
CA LEU A 11 2.41 32.71 -7.91
C LEU A 11 0.89 32.86 -7.73
N PHE A 12 0.29 32.02 -6.90
CA PHE A 12 -0.91 32.41 -6.15
C PHE A 12 -0.46 32.97 -4.80
N ALA A 13 -0.38 34.29 -4.74
CA ALA A 13 -0.30 35.04 -3.50
C ALA A 13 -1.73 35.15 -2.93
N SER A 14 -1.98 34.53 -1.78
CA SER A 14 -3.18 34.80 -0.98
C SER A 14 -2.98 36.10 -0.20
N THR A 15 -3.71 37.14 -0.60
CA THR A 15 -3.82 38.42 0.10
C THR A 15 -4.91 38.37 1.19
N SER A 16 -4.51 38.42 2.46
CA SER A 16 -5.28 38.91 3.61
C SER A 16 -4.31 38.96 4.81
N LEU A 17 -4.08 40.03 5.58
CA LEU A 17 -4.84 41.23 5.88
C LEU A 17 -3.86 42.41 6.06
N ALA A 18 -4.25 43.57 5.53
CA ALA A 18 -3.78 44.85 6.05
C ALA A 18 -4.77 45.31 7.14
N GLN A 19 -4.33 45.36 8.39
CA GLN A 19 -4.88 46.31 9.37
C GLN A 19 -3.71 46.92 10.14
N ALA A 20 -3.47 48.18 9.82
CA ALA A 20 -2.47 49.02 10.45
C ALA A 20 -2.92 49.41 11.88
N ARG A 21 -2.06 49.13 12.85
CA ARG A 21 -1.87 49.96 14.05
C ARG A 21 -0.38 50.04 14.34
N GLN A 22 0.26 51.10 13.86
CA GLN A 22 1.49 51.61 14.46
C GLN A 22 1.11 52.42 15.70
N VAL A 23 1.55 51.99 16.88
CA VAL A 23 1.96 52.89 17.97
C VAL A 23 3.14 52.19 18.66
N GLY A 24 4.26 52.89 18.74
CA GLY A 24 5.57 52.31 19.01
C GLY A 24 5.78 51.73 20.41
N GLN A 25 6.55 50.66 20.45
CA GLN A 25 7.46 50.31 21.55
C GLN A 25 8.63 49.54 20.93
N GLN A 26 9.74 50.25 20.68
CA GLN A 26 11.05 49.63 20.50
C GLN A 26 11.47 49.09 21.87
N GLY A 27 11.27 47.79 22.07
CA GLY A 27 11.66 47.11 23.31
C GLY A 27 11.62 45.60 23.14
N SER A 28 12.78 45.02 22.81
CA SER A 28 13.10 43.60 23.05
C SER A 28 12.19 42.55 22.38
N ILE A 29 12.33 42.32 21.08
CA ILE A 29 11.79 41.10 20.43
C ILE A 29 12.78 40.61 19.38
N ASP A 30 13.65 39.67 19.73
CA ASP A 30 14.30 38.82 18.70
C ASP A 30 14.87 37.48 19.22
N ARG A 31 14.37 36.96 20.35
CA ARG A 31 14.78 35.61 20.84
C ARG A 31 13.82 34.49 20.45
N GLY A 32 12.62 34.81 19.95
CA GLY A 32 11.59 33.82 19.62
C GLY A 32 11.73 33.14 18.25
N ASN A 33 12.30 33.84 17.25
CA ASN A 33 12.40 33.30 15.89
C ASN A 33 13.53 32.28 15.74
N SER A 34 14.64 32.44 16.45
CA SER A 34 15.77 31.49 16.40
C SER A 34 15.43 30.12 17.01
N GLN A 35 14.50 30.04 17.97
CA GLN A 35 14.07 28.75 18.53
C GLN A 35 13.20 27.95 17.56
N ARG A 36 12.39 28.61 16.72
CA ARG A 36 11.53 27.92 15.75
C ARG A 36 12.33 27.33 14.59
N THR A 37 13.34 28.04 14.09
CA THR A 37 14.17 27.53 12.98
C THR A 37 15.00 26.31 13.39
N VAL A 38 15.55 26.30 14.61
CA VAL A 38 16.29 25.15 15.14
C VAL A 38 15.40 23.90 15.28
N SER A 39 14.11 24.06 15.57
CA SER A 39 13.16 22.94 15.64
C SER A 39 12.92 22.28 14.27
N VAL A 40 12.73 23.10 13.22
CA VAL A 40 12.38 22.57 11.88
C VAL A 40 13.54 21.80 11.27
N GLU A 41 14.77 22.28 11.41
CA GLU A 41 15.96 21.58 10.89
C GLU A 41 16.18 20.24 11.64
N ALA A 42 16.02 20.22 12.96
CA ALA A 42 16.11 19.00 13.76
C ALA A 42 15.02 17.98 13.36
N GLU A 43 13.77 18.41 13.19
CA GLU A 43 12.69 17.54 12.74
C GLU A 43 12.92 17.00 11.33
N ASN A 44 13.46 17.81 10.41
CA ASN A 44 13.79 17.36 9.06
C ASN A 44 14.91 16.31 9.07
N GLU A 45 15.91 16.46 9.95
CA GLU A 45 16.97 15.47 10.08
C GLU A 45 16.47 14.17 10.74
N ILE A 46 15.58 14.25 11.73
CA ILE A 46 14.89 13.08 12.28
C ILE A 46 14.12 12.36 11.18
N PHE A 47 13.31 13.09 10.41
CA PHE A 47 12.53 12.51 9.32
C PHE A 47 13.42 11.87 8.25
N ARG A 48 14.49 12.54 7.82
CA ARG A 48 15.47 11.98 6.86
C ARG A 48 16.08 10.67 7.37
N ARG A 49 16.44 10.60 8.66
CA ARG A 49 16.98 9.39 9.27
C ARG A 49 16.00 8.25 9.27
N GLU A 50 14.76 8.49 9.71
CA GLU A 50 13.72 7.44 9.74
C GLU A 50 13.37 6.95 8.34
N LEU A 51 13.32 7.86 7.35
CA LEU A 51 13.08 7.50 5.97
C LEU A 51 14.21 6.62 5.41
N LYS A 52 15.47 6.95 5.70
CA LYS A 52 16.63 6.11 5.30
C LYS A 52 16.60 4.74 5.98
N ASN A 53 16.21 4.69 7.26
CA ASN A 53 16.06 3.44 8.00
C ASN A 53 14.97 2.55 7.39
N TYR A 54 13.81 3.14 7.08
CA TYR A 54 12.72 2.47 6.37
C TYR A 54 13.19 1.86 5.04
N TYR A 55 13.87 2.64 4.18
CA TYR A 55 14.38 2.12 2.90
C TYR A 55 15.43 1.03 3.09
N SER A 56 16.29 1.15 4.10
CA SER A 56 17.27 0.12 4.44
C SER A 56 16.60 -1.21 4.80
N GLU A 57 15.61 -1.19 5.71
CA GLU A 57 14.87 -2.39 6.08
C GLU A 57 14.03 -2.94 4.91
N ALA A 58 13.49 -2.07 4.03
CA ALA A 58 12.80 -2.50 2.82
C ALA A 58 13.73 -3.27 1.87
N VAL A 59 14.95 -2.77 1.63
CA VAL A 59 15.97 -3.45 0.81
C VAL A 59 16.35 -4.79 1.42
N LEU A 60 16.59 -4.85 2.74
CA LEU A 60 16.96 -6.09 3.41
C LEU A 60 15.83 -7.13 3.35
N THR A 61 14.59 -6.68 3.50
CA THR A 61 13.41 -7.55 3.39
C THR A 61 13.24 -8.08 1.97
N LEU A 62 13.37 -7.21 0.95
CA LEU A 62 13.30 -7.62 -0.46
C LEU A 62 14.42 -8.57 -0.84
N LYS A 63 15.62 -8.41 -0.29
CA LYS A 63 16.73 -9.35 -0.51
C LYS A 63 16.39 -10.75 0.01
N ILE A 64 15.81 -10.85 1.21
CA ILE A 64 15.34 -12.13 1.76
C ILE A 64 14.25 -12.73 0.88
N PHE A 65 13.28 -11.93 0.42
CA PHE A 65 12.31 -12.43 -0.54
C PHE A 65 12.98 -12.86 -1.86
N ASN A 66 14.03 -12.22 -2.31
CA ASN A 66 14.72 -12.64 -3.53
C ASN A 66 15.53 -13.95 -3.37
N GLU A 67 15.80 -14.40 -2.14
CA GLU A 67 16.45 -15.69 -1.87
C GLU A 67 15.56 -16.86 -2.26
N TYR A 68 14.24 -16.72 -2.14
CA TYR A 68 13.25 -17.76 -2.45
C TYR A 68 12.75 -17.64 -3.91
N GLN A 69 12.61 -18.77 -4.60
CA GLN A 69 12.22 -18.79 -6.02
C GLN A 69 10.85 -18.18 -6.24
N VAL A 70 9.91 -18.49 -5.36
CA VAL A 70 8.52 -18.10 -5.60
C VAL A 70 8.31 -16.59 -5.52
N THR A 71 8.94 -15.96 -4.54
CA THR A 71 8.97 -14.51 -4.37
C THR A 71 9.84 -13.84 -5.42
N ARG A 72 10.94 -14.46 -5.86
CA ARG A 72 11.74 -13.96 -6.99
C ARG A 72 10.92 -13.85 -8.28
N ALA A 73 10.07 -14.83 -8.60
CA ALA A 73 9.21 -14.77 -9.78
C ALA A 73 8.26 -13.56 -9.73
N ILE A 74 7.72 -13.29 -8.54
CA ILE A 74 6.81 -12.16 -8.27
C ILE A 74 7.56 -10.83 -8.40
N VAL A 75 8.72 -10.72 -7.73
CA VAL A 75 9.60 -9.54 -7.80
C VAL A 75 10.04 -9.24 -9.24
N ASN A 76 10.38 -10.28 -10.01
CA ASN A 76 10.76 -10.15 -11.41
C ASN A 76 9.59 -9.71 -12.28
N LYS A 77 8.38 -10.23 -12.04
CA LYS A 77 7.18 -9.87 -12.81
C LYS A 77 6.79 -8.41 -12.60
N ALA A 78 6.96 -7.89 -11.39
CA ALA A 78 6.64 -6.50 -11.08
C ALA A 78 7.78 -5.52 -11.37
N SER A 79 9.01 -6.01 -11.51
CA SER A 79 10.12 -5.18 -11.95
C SER A 79 9.96 -4.87 -13.43
N GLN A 80 9.61 -3.62 -13.75
CA GLN A 80 9.65 -3.14 -15.13
C GLN A 80 11.05 -3.35 -15.76
N PRO A 81 11.16 -3.52 -17.09
CA PRO A 81 12.45 -3.65 -17.75
C PRO A 81 13.30 -2.39 -17.54
N GLY A 82 14.46 -2.52 -16.88
CA GLY A 82 15.46 -1.44 -16.80
C GLY A 82 16.16 -1.27 -15.45
N ALA A 83 15.57 -1.72 -14.35
CA ALA A 83 16.24 -1.85 -13.04
C ALA A 83 15.40 -2.78 -12.15
N GLY A 84 16.03 -3.60 -11.31
CA GLY A 84 15.29 -4.33 -10.28
C GLY A 84 14.72 -3.35 -9.25
N ILE A 85 13.69 -3.81 -8.52
CA ILE A 85 13.07 -3.03 -7.44
C ILE A 85 14.08 -2.59 -6.37
N VAL A 86 15.08 -3.42 -6.09
CA VAL A 86 16.10 -3.16 -5.09
C VAL A 86 17.01 -2.00 -5.52
N GLU A 87 17.43 -1.99 -6.78
CA GLU A 87 18.26 -0.92 -7.34
C GLU A 87 17.53 0.42 -7.32
N ARG A 88 16.23 0.44 -7.62
CA ARG A 88 15.41 1.66 -7.52
C ARG A 88 15.33 2.20 -6.10
N ILE A 89 15.12 1.33 -5.12
CA ILE A 89 15.06 1.74 -3.71
C ILE A 89 16.42 2.27 -3.24
N LEU A 90 17.52 1.64 -3.64
CA LEU A 90 18.86 2.10 -3.31
C LEU A 90 19.15 3.48 -3.94
N ALA A 91 18.79 3.68 -5.20
CA ALA A 91 18.93 4.99 -5.85
C ALA A 91 18.13 6.09 -5.13
N GLU A 92 16.95 5.76 -4.62
CA GLU A 92 16.14 6.70 -3.85
C GLU A 92 16.73 6.97 -2.45
N GLN A 93 17.25 5.94 -1.80
CA GLN A 93 17.98 6.09 -0.54
C GLN A 93 19.16 7.06 -0.71
N ASP A 94 19.92 6.93 -1.79
CA ASP A 94 21.01 7.83 -2.15
C ASP A 94 20.51 9.25 -2.41
N ARG A 95 19.39 9.40 -3.15
CA ARG A 95 18.76 10.71 -3.40
C ARG A 95 18.41 11.43 -2.10
N ILE A 96 17.78 10.74 -1.16
CA ILE A 96 17.37 11.31 0.15
C ILE A 96 18.57 11.83 0.95
N THR A 97 19.75 11.23 0.77
CA THR A 97 20.98 11.72 1.43
C THR A 97 21.43 13.09 0.90
N THR A 98 21.08 13.41 -0.35
CA THR A 98 21.49 14.63 -1.04
C THR A 98 20.40 15.71 -1.09
N MET A 99 19.16 15.38 -0.71
CA MET A 99 18.06 16.34 -0.64
C MET A 99 18.35 17.49 0.32
N SER A 100 18.07 18.71 -0.09
CA SER A 100 18.12 19.92 0.73
C SER A 100 17.10 19.87 1.88
N GLY A 101 17.27 20.72 2.89
CA GLY A 101 16.31 20.85 3.99
C GLY A 101 14.89 21.23 3.51
N THR A 102 14.79 22.04 2.46
CA THR A 102 13.51 22.44 1.86
C THR A 102 12.83 21.26 1.15
N GLU A 103 13.58 20.44 0.40
CA GLU A 103 13.04 19.24 -0.24
C GLU A 103 12.54 18.24 0.80
N ILE A 104 13.30 18.02 1.88
CA ILE A 104 12.88 17.17 2.99
C ILE A 104 11.63 17.73 3.68
N MET A 105 11.53 19.06 3.87
CA MET A 105 10.35 19.68 4.46
C MET A 105 9.11 19.47 3.57
N ILE A 106 9.24 19.64 2.25
CA ILE A 106 8.16 19.38 1.29
C ILE A 106 7.75 17.91 1.35
N LEU A 107 8.73 17.00 1.33
CA LEU A 107 8.52 15.57 1.42
C LEU A 107 7.77 15.22 2.72
N ARG A 108 8.26 15.68 3.87
CA ARG A 108 7.63 15.50 5.19
C ARG A 108 6.20 16.03 5.24
N SER A 109 5.93 17.19 4.62
CA SER A 109 4.60 17.80 4.61
C SER A 109 3.58 17.00 3.79
N SER A 110 4.06 16.17 2.86
CA SER A 110 3.21 15.35 2.00
C SER A 110 3.25 13.86 2.36
N SER A 111 4.17 13.42 3.23
CA SER A 111 4.28 12.04 3.70
C SER A 111 3.73 11.84 5.11
N ALA A 112 3.72 10.59 5.58
CA ALA A 112 3.50 10.31 6.99
C ALA A 112 4.63 10.87 7.85
N ASN A 113 4.31 11.07 9.13
CA ASN A 113 5.27 11.55 10.11
C ASN A 113 6.41 10.54 10.35
N ALA A 114 7.45 10.99 11.05
CA ALA A 114 8.61 10.17 11.38
C ALA A 114 8.24 8.90 12.20
N ASP A 115 7.17 8.97 12.99
CA ASP A 115 6.72 7.84 13.82
C ASP A 115 6.15 6.70 12.97
N VAL A 116 5.36 7.00 11.95
CA VAL A 116 4.84 6.00 11.01
C VAL A 116 5.98 5.36 10.21
N LEU A 117 6.99 6.14 9.79
CA LEU A 117 8.16 5.57 9.12
C LEU A 117 8.95 4.63 10.04
N ARG A 118 9.08 4.99 11.32
CA ARG A 118 9.73 4.15 12.33
C ARG A 118 8.96 2.85 12.56
N GLU A 119 7.64 2.94 12.69
CA GLU A 119 6.76 1.77 12.83
C GLU A 119 6.85 0.87 11.60
N ALA A 120 6.81 1.44 10.39
CA ALA A 120 6.98 0.70 9.14
C ALA A 120 8.34 0.00 9.06
N ALA A 121 9.42 0.68 9.43
CA ALA A 121 10.76 0.09 9.50
C ALA A 121 10.82 -1.06 10.52
N SER A 122 10.20 -0.89 11.70
CA SER A 122 10.11 -1.94 12.72
C SER A 122 9.31 -3.14 12.21
N ASN A 123 8.22 -2.94 11.49
CA ASN A 123 7.41 -4.02 10.92
C ASN A 123 8.20 -4.79 9.86
N LEU A 124 8.93 -4.10 8.96
CA LEU A 124 9.82 -4.73 8.00
C LEU A 124 10.93 -5.53 8.69
N HIS A 125 11.51 -4.99 9.76
CA HIS A 125 12.48 -5.69 10.58
C HIS A 125 11.89 -6.97 11.18
N SER A 126 10.69 -6.92 11.76
CA SER A 126 9.98 -8.09 12.30
C SER A 126 9.70 -9.12 11.22
N ILE A 127 9.26 -8.72 10.02
CA ILE A 127 9.07 -9.63 8.87
C ILE A 127 10.37 -10.34 8.53
N ARG A 128 11.47 -9.59 8.39
CA ARG A 128 12.80 -10.10 8.04
C ARG A 128 13.37 -11.09 9.07
N THR A 129 13.12 -10.83 10.34
CA THR A 129 13.66 -11.61 11.47
C THR A 129 12.73 -12.73 11.92
N ASN A 130 11.52 -12.81 11.37
CA ASN A 130 10.57 -13.87 11.69
C ASN A 130 11.04 -15.21 11.11
N GLY A 131 11.51 -16.11 11.98
CA GLY A 131 11.95 -17.46 11.60
C GLY A 131 10.83 -18.29 10.97
N GLN A 132 9.59 -18.18 11.46
CA GLN A 132 8.44 -18.91 10.93
C GLN A 132 8.10 -18.48 9.50
N LEU A 133 8.21 -17.19 9.19
CA LEU A 133 8.03 -16.71 7.82
C LEU A 133 9.08 -17.32 6.88
N ARG A 134 10.34 -17.39 7.31
CA ARG A 134 11.42 -18.03 6.52
C ARG A 134 11.16 -19.51 6.31
N ASP A 135 10.73 -20.22 7.34
CA ASP A 135 10.36 -21.64 7.26
C ASP A 135 9.20 -21.84 6.27
N SER A 136 8.22 -20.93 6.31
CA SER A 136 7.05 -20.95 5.43
C SER A 136 7.42 -20.64 3.97
N LEU A 137 8.30 -19.66 3.72
CA LEU A 137 8.83 -19.35 2.38
C LEU A 137 9.64 -20.53 1.84
N SER A 138 10.48 -21.15 2.66
CA SER A 138 11.25 -22.34 2.30
C SER A 138 10.33 -23.52 1.97
N ALA A 139 9.24 -23.69 2.73
CA ALA A 139 8.23 -24.71 2.46
C ALA A 139 7.47 -24.45 1.15
N ALA A 140 7.18 -23.18 0.84
CA ALA A 140 6.55 -22.79 -0.41
C ALA A 140 7.45 -23.05 -1.63
N ASP A 141 8.76 -22.78 -1.53
CA ASP A 141 9.72 -23.11 -2.58
C ASP A 141 9.79 -24.62 -2.85
N ARG A 142 9.87 -25.44 -1.78
CA ARG A 142 9.81 -26.90 -1.92
C ARG A 142 8.52 -27.36 -2.60
N ALA A 143 7.41 -26.69 -2.30
CA ALA A 143 6.13 -26.98 -2.93
C ALA A 143 6.13 -26.67 -4.43
N GLU A 144 6.68 -25.52 -4.82
CA GLU A 144 6.78 -25.13 -6.22
C GLU A 144 7.68 -26.10 -7.01
N GLU A 145 8.81 -26.51 -6.43
CA GLU A 145 9.70 -27.51 -7.03
C GLU A 145 9.02 -28.86 -7.20
N TRP A 146 8.27 -29.32 -6.19
CA TRP A 146 7.47 -30.53 -6.27
C TRP A 146 6.45 -30.44 -7.43
N ILE A 147 5.67 -29.37 -7.52
CA ILE A 147 4.69 -29.16 -8.60
C ILE A 147 5.37 -29.18 -9.98
N LYS A 148 6.52 -28.51 -10.13
CA LYS A 148 7.30 -28.50 -11.37
C LYS A 148 7.78 -29.91 -11.74
N SER A 149 8.20 -30.71 -10.76
CA SER A 149 8.66 -32.09 -10.98
C SER A 149 7.52 -32.99 -11.45
N THR A 150 6.32 -32.88 -10.85
CA THR A 150 5.15 -33.67 -11.22
C THR A 150 4.67 -33.34 -12.63
N ARG A 151 4.71 -32.06 -13.04
CA ARG A 151 4.35 -31.65 -14.41
C ARG A 151 5.29 -32.22 -15.45
N LYS A 152 6.60 -32.23 -15.21
CA LYS A 152 7.59 -32.76 -16.16
C LYS A 152 7.46 -34.27 -16.39
N SER A 153 7.00 -35.01 -15.37
CA SER A 153 6.81 -36.46 -15.51
C SER A 153 5.67 -36.85 -16.45
N ASN A 154 4.75 -35.93 -16.77
CA ASN A 154 3.54 -36.24 -17.54
C ASN A 154 3.64 -35.89 -19.03
N ASP A 155 4.74 -35.28 -19.48
CA ASP A 155 4.94 -34.89 -20.89
C ASP A 155 5.44 -36.06 -21.77
N GLY A 156 5.56 -37.27 -21.19
CA GLY A 156 6.06 -38.48 -21.84
C GLY A 156 4.99 -39.58 -21.96
N SER A 157 4.08 -39.48 -22.92
CA SER A 157 3.30 -40.59 -23.53
C SER A 157 2.29 -41.39 -22.69
N GLY A 158 2.13 -41.13 -21.39
CA GLY A 158 1.06 -41.74 -20.60
C GLY A 158 -0.05 -40.73 -20.37
N ASN A 159 -1.23 -40.94 -20.96
CA ASN A 159 -2.47 -40.29 -20.54
C ASN A 159 -2.74 -40.66 -19.07
N ILE A 160 -2.09 -39.97 -18.13
CA ILE A 160 -2.65 -39.82 -16.80
C ILE A 160 -3.82 -38.88 -17.03
N ASN A 161 -4.98 -39.50 -17.27
CA ASN A 161 -6.23 -38.91 -16.87
C ASN A 161 -6.07 -38.56 -15.39
N VAL A 162 -5.60 -37.34 -15.12
CA VAL A 162 -6.11 -36.55 -14.01
C VAL A 162 -7.56 -36.22 -14.40
N THR A 163 -8.35 -37.27 -14.61
CA THR A 163 -9.78 -37.22 -14.47
C THR A 163 -9.98 -36.60 -13.12
N SER A 164 -10.86 -35.63 -13.10
CA SER A 164 -11.39 -34.86 -11.98
C SER A 164 -12.00 -35.74 -10.87
N GLY A 165 -11.64 -37.02 -10.78
CA GLY A 165 -11.85 -37.90 -9.65
C GLY A 165 -10.76 -37.67 -8.63
N THR A 166 -11.00 -36.68 -7.77
CA THR A 166 -10.67 -36.77 -6.34
C THR A 166 -9.30 -37.35 -5.97
N THR A 167 -8.20 -36.92 -6.60
CA THR A 167 -7.08 -36.49 -5.75
C THR A 167 -7.55 -35.23 -5.07
N VAL A 168 -8.46 -35.42 -4.10
CA VAL A 168 -8.76 -34.42 -3.10
C VAL A 168 -7.39 -34.09 -2.56
N ILE A 169 -6.98 -32.83 -2.68
CA ILE A 169 -6.08 -32.28 -1.69
C ILE A 169 -6.86 -32.48 -0.40
N SER A 170 -6.72 -33.66 0.20
CA SER A 170 -7.47 -34.02 1.39
C SER A 170 -7.07 -32.94 2.37
N PRO A 171 -8.02 -32.15 2.92
CA PRO A 171 -7.69 -31.14 3.90
C PRO A 171 -6.86 -31.85 4.96
N ASP A 172 -5.58 -31.47 4.99
CA ASP A 172 -4.55 -32.22 5.69
C ASP A 172 -4.95 -32.21 7.16
N ILE A 173 -5.28 -33.38 7.69
CA ILE A 173 -5.48 -33.56 9.12
C ILE A 173 -4.06 -33.47 9.69
N CYS A 174 -3.67 -32.28 10.12
CA CYS A 174 -2.37 -31.98 10.73
C CYS A 174 -1.89 -33.16 11.61
N PRO A 175 -0.69 -33.73 11.38
CA PRO A 175 0.56 -33.08 10.99
C PRO A 175 1.05 -33.44 9.58
N ALA A 176 1.99 -32.62 9.07
CA ALA A 176 2.64 -32.81 7.78
C ALA A 176 3.11 -34.27 7.58
N GLN A 177 2.44 -35.01 6.72
CA GLN A 177 3.00 -36.26 6.22
C GLN A 177 4.25 -35.90 5.42
N SER A 178 5.39 -36.42 5.88
CA SER A 178 6.72 -36.03 5.46
C SER A 178 6.86 -36.03 3.93
N GLY A 179 6.96 -34.84 3.34
CA GLY A 179 7.35 -34.66 1.94
C GLY A 179 6.27 -34.11 0.99
N VAL A 180 5.01 -34.01 1.40
CA VAL A 180 3.97 -33.35 0.58
C VAL A 180 3.73 -31.93 1.12
N PRO A 181 3.67 -30.91 0.25
CA PRO A 181 3.31 -29.57 0.68
C PRO A 181 1.89 -29.56 1.27
N SER A 182 1.75 -29.12 2.52
CA SER A 182 0.42 -28.96 3.12
C SER A 182 -0.33 -27.81 2.46
N VAL A 183 -1.66 -27.80 2.60
CA VAL A 183 -2.52 -26.67 2.19
C VAL A 183 -2.01 -25.35 2.77
N THR A 184 -1.44 -25.39 3.98
CA THR A 184 -0.77 -24.26 4.65
C THR A 184 0.34 -23.67 3.80
N ASN A 185 1.17 -24.48 3.14
CA ASN A 185 2.28 -23.99 2.31
C ASN A 185 1.78 -23.25 1.06
N ILE A 186 0.68 -23.72 0.45
CA ILE A 186 0.04 -23.07 -0.70
C ILE A 186 -0.68 -21.77 -0.27
N ALA A 187 -1.29 -21.80 0.91
CA ALA A 187 -1.92 -20.66 1.55
C ALA A 187 -0.92 -19.54 1.85
N VAL A 188 0.17 -19.85 2.57
CA VAL A 188 1.32 -18.95 2.80
C VAL A 188 1.74 -18.31 1.49
N LEU A 189 1.89 -19.12 0.44
CA LEU A 189 2.36 -18.65 -0.84
C LEU A 189 1.47 -17.58 -1.44
N SER A 190 0.16 -17.80 -1.41
CA SER A 190 -0.83 -16.87 -1.94
C SER A 190 -0.80 -15.53 -1.20
N VAL A 191 -0.60 -15.55 0.11
CA VAL A 191 -0.57 -14.30 0.91
C VAL A 191 0.75 -13.58 0.82
N VAL A 192 1.88 -14.29 0.83
CA VAL A 192 3.19 -13.69 0.55
C VAL A 192 3.16 -13.02 -0.83
N THR A 193 2.54 -13.68 -1.81
CA THR A 193 2.37 -13.12 -3.15
C THR A 193 1.52 -11.85 -3.15
N ALA A 194 0.41 -11.85 -2.42
CA ALA A 194 -0.46 -10.70 -2.24
C ALA A 194 0.28 -9.53 -1.57
N ALA A 195 1.01 -9.81 -0.49
CA ALA A 195 1.80 -8.82 0.24
C ALA A 195 2.91 -8.24 -0.64
N ALA A 196 3.63 -9.09 -1.37
CA ALA A 196 4.66 -8.66 -2.31
C ALA A 196 4.06 -7.82 -3.45
N GLN A 197 2.95 -8.23 -4.06
CA GLN A 197 2.26 -7.43 -5.07
C GLN A 197 1.78 -6.10 -4.50
N GLY A 198 1.25 -6.10 -3.27
CA GLY A 198 0.86 -4.89 -2.57
C GLY A 198 2.02 -3.93 -2.32
N ILE A 199 3.20 -4.43 -1.96
CA ILE A 199 4.41 -3.61 -1.86
C ILE A 199 4.81 -3.03 -3.23
N MET A 200 4.76 -3.86 -4.27
CA MET A 200 5.31 -3.49 -5.58
C MET A 200 4.41 -2.58 -6.41
N GLU A 201 3.10 -2.80 -6.39
CA GLU A 201 2.11 -1.90 -7.01
C GLU A 201 2.10 -0.52 -6.35
N ALA A 202 2.59 -0.49 -5.12
CA ALA A 202 2.60 0.68 -4.31
C ALA A 202 3.94 1.44 -4.39
N LEU A 203 4.96 0.89 -5.06
CA LEU A 203 6.07 1.73 -5.50
C LEU A 203 5.63 2.46 -6.77
N PRO A 204 5.52 3.81 -6.76
CA PRO A 204 5.14 4.54 -7.96
C PRO A 204 6.11 4.23 -9.09
N THR A 205 5.56 3.96 -10.27
CA THR A 205 6.36 3.72 -11.50
C THR A 205 7.02 5.02 -11.98
N ASP A 206 6.50 6.19 -11.58
CA ASP A 206 7.04 7.52 -11.87
C ASP A 206 7.35 8.32 -10.58
N PHE A 207 8.56 8.10 -10.06
CA PHE A 207 9.08 8.67 -8.81
C PHE A 207 9.39 10.19 -8.85
N LEU A 208 9.01 10.91 -9.90
CA LEU A 208 9.34 12.33 -10.08
C LEU A 208 8.14 13.28 -9.95
N SER A 209 6.90 12.79 -9.88
CA SER A 209 5.70 13.66 -9.72
C SER A 209 4.86 13.39 -8.47
N ILE A 210 5.07 12.28 -7.76
CA ILE A 210 4.18 11.79 -6.68
C ILE A 210 5.01 11.32 -5.46
N VAL A 211 5.97 12.12 -5.00
CA VAL A 211 7.06 11.57 -4.16
C VAL A 211 6.75 11.40 -2.68
N ALA A 212 5.75 12.06 -2.11
CA ALA A 212 5.54 11.92 -0.66
C ALA A 212 4.19 11.40 -0.20
N ARG A 213 3.11 11.61 -0.97
CA ARG A 213 1.78 11.19 -0.55
C ARG A 213 1.55 9.67 -0.63
N GLU A 214 2.27 9.01 -1.54
CA GLU A 214 2.09 7.59 -1.80
C GLU A 214 2.92 6.72 -0.84
N VAL A 215 4.22 7.01 -0.63
CA VAL A 215 5.14 6.17 0.15
C VAL A 215 4.62 5.79 1.55
N ALA A 216 3.91 6.70 2.20
CA ALA A 216 3.39 6.52 3.55
C ALA A 216 2.16 5.63 3.66
N VAL A 217 1.14 5.89 2.83
CA VAL A 217 -0.07 5.05 2.75
C VAL A 217 0.34 3.63 2.37
N ILE A 218 1.34 3.54 1.50
CA ILE A 218 1.84 2.32 0.87
C ILE A 218 2.64 1.47 1.85
N ALA A 219 3.61 2.06 2.55
CA ALA A 219 4.37 1.39 3.59
C ALA A 219 3.46 0.82 4.68
N PHE A 220 2.42 1.59 5.05
CA PHE A 220 1.44 1.19 6.04
C PHE A 220 0.57 0.02 5.56
N THR A 221 0.04 0.07 4.33
CA THR A 221 -0.71 -1.06 3.75
C THR A 221 0.13 -2.32 3.61
N ALA A 222 1.37 -2.21 3.13
CA ALA A 222 2.26 -3.34 2.98
C ALA A 222 2.54 -4.03 4.33
N ALA A 223 2.83 -3.25 5.36
CA ALA A 223 3.06 -3.74 6.71
C ALA A 223 1.80 -4.40 7.28
N GLN A 224 0.61 -3.80 7.13
CA GLN A 224 -0.64 -4.39 7.60
C GLN A 224 -0.99 -5.69 6.87
N VAL A 225 -0.87 -5.72 5.53
CA VAL A 225 -1.14 -6.93 4.75
C VAL A 225 -0.17 -8.04 5.16
N ALA A 226 1.11 -7.72 5.37
CA ALA A 226 2.09 -8.69 5.86
C ALA A 226 1.79 -9.18 7.28
N GLN A 227 1.34 -8.31 8.19
CA GLN A 227 0.92 -8.73 9.54
C GLN A 227 -0.31 -9.64 9.50
N ILE A 228 -1.33 -9.28 8.70
CA ILE A 228 -2.52 -10.12 8.51
C ILE A 228 -2.12 -11.47 7.92
N ALA A 229 -1.16 -11.48 6.99
CA ALA A 229 -0.60 -12.70 6.43
C ALA A 229 0.04 -13.58 7.50
N ILE A 230 0.93 -13.02 8.31
CA ILE A 230 1.64 -13.74 9.37
C ILE A 230 0.64 -14.31 10.38
N GLN A 231 -0.37 -13.53 10.78
CA GLN A 231 -1.39 -14.01 11.71
C GLN A 231 -2.25 -15.12 11.09
N ALA A 232 -2.60 -15.01 9.80
CA ALA A 232 -3.35 -16.04 9.10
C ALA A 232 -2.54 -17.35 9.01
N VAL A 233 -1.24 -17.27 8.74
CA VAL A 233 -0.33 -18.43 8.73
C VAL A 233 -0.24 -19.07 10.12
N TYR A 234 -0.07 -18.26 11.17
CA TYR A 234 -0.04 -18.74 12.55
C TYR A 234 -1.33 -19.48 12.93
N ASP A 235 -2.48 -18.90 12.59
CA ASP A 235 -3.76 -19.51 12.93
C ASP A 235 -4.02 -20.80 12.13
N ILE A 236 -3.50 -20.94 10.90
CA ILE A 236 -3.56 -22.21 10.16
C ILE A 236 -2.67 -23.26 10.81
N ASP A 237 -1.42 -22.92 11.12
CA ASP A 237 -0.45 -23.83 11.73
C ASP A 237 -0.98 -24.41 13.05
N GLN A 238 -1.62 -23.56 13.86
CA GLN A 238 -2.12 -23.95 15.17
C GLN A 238 -3.53 -24.57 15.14
N ASN A 239 -4.42 -24.10 14.26
CA ASN A 239 -5.84 -24.48 14.34
C ASN A 239 -6.34 -25.35 13.17
N CYS A 240 -5.55 -25.56 12.12
CA CYS A 240 -5.89 -26.43 10.98
C CYS A 240 -7.26 -26.13 10.34
N LYS A 241 -7.74 -24.89 10.44
CA LYS A 241 -9.04 -24.45 9.91
C LYS A 241 -8.83 -23.64 8.63
N ALA A 242 -8.91 -24.30 7.49
CA ALA A 242 -8.82 -23.66 6.17
C ALA A 242 -9.86 -22.54 5.97
N ASP A 243 -11.05 -22.69 6.56
CA ASP A 243 -12.12 -21.69 6.47
C ASP A 243 -11.73 -20.34 7.11
N ILE A 244 -10.88 -20.37 8.14
CA ILE A 244 -10.38 -19.14 8.79
C ILE A 244 -9.39 -18.42 7.86
N PHE A 245 -8.62 -19.17 7.07
CA PHE A 245 -7.65 -18.61 6.15
C PHE A 245 -8.33 -17.87 5.00
N GLU A 246 -9.28 -18.51 4.32
CA GLU A 246 -9.99 -17.88 3.20
C GLU A 246 -10.64 -16.57 3.65
N GLY A 247 -11.32 -16.58 4.81
CA GLY A 247 -11.91 -15.38 5.38
C GLY A 247 -10.91 -14.26 5.68
N LYS A 248 -9.75 -14.59 6.27
CA LYS A 248 -8.71 -13.59 6.61
C LYS A 248 -7.99 -13.03 5.40
N VAL A 249 -7.71 -13.86 4.40
CA VAL A 249 -7.06 -13.43 3.16
C VAL A 249 -7.99 -12.56 2.33
N LEU A 250 -9.25 -12.97 2.19
CA LEU A 250 -10.26 -12.13 1.55
C LEU A 250 -10.40 -10.80 2.28
N ALA A 251 -10.42 -10.80 3.62
CA ALA A 251 -10.45 -9.57 4.41
C ALA A 251 -9.21 -8.67 4.18
N ALA A 252 -8.02 -9.26 4.00
CA ALA A 252 -6.80 -8.50 3.71
C ALA A 252 -6.86 -7.84 2.33
N PHE A 253 -7.29 -8.58 1.30
CA PHE A 253 -7.48 -8.05 -0.05
C PHE A 253 -8.58 -6.98 -0.07
N ASP A 254 -9.68 -7.20 0.64
CA ASP A 254 -10.79 -6.25 0.71
C ASP A 254 -10.37 -4.96 1.42
N LEU A 255 -9.56 -5.06 2.49
CA LEU A 255 -8.95 -3.91 3.15
C LEU A 255 -7.98 -3.16 2.22
N GLN A 256 -7.12 -3.87 1.49
CA GLN A 256 -6.18 -3.23 0.56
C GLN A 256 -6.92 -2.51 -0.58
N LEU A 257 -7.92 -3.16 -1.16
CA LEU A 257 -8.76 -2.56 -2.21
C LEU A 257 -9.52 -1.36 -1.68
N ARG A 258 -10.07 -1.45 -0.47
CA ARG A 258 -10.71 -0.34 0.22
C ARG A 258 -9.77 0.85 0.40
N LEU A 259 -8.56 0.64 0.91
CA LEU A 259 -7.59 1.71 1.13
C LEU A 259 -7.17 2.38 -0.18
N LYS A 260 -7.01 1.62 -1.27
CA LYS A 260 -6.76 2.19 -2.61
C LYS A 260 -7.92 3.05 -3.11
N ILE A 261 -9.16 2.59 -2.90
CA ILE A 261 -10.36 3.34 -3.26
C ILE A 261 -10.45 4.63 -2.43
N GLU A 262 -10.29 4.54 -1.11
CA GLU A 262 -10.32 5.68 -0.19
C GLU A 262 -9.24 6.72 -0.51
N ALA A 263 -8.02 6.28 -0.83
CA ALA A 263 -6.94 7.15 -1.29
C ALA A 263 -7.30 7.87 -2.61
N ASN A 264 -7.92 7.16 -3.56
CA ASN A 264 -8.39 7.76 -4.81
C ASN A 264 -9.51 8.79 -4.58
N LEU A 265 -10.45 8.46 -3.69
CA LEU A 265 -11.57 9.33 -3.31
C LEU A 265 -11.07 10.60 -2.58
N ALA A 266 -10.04 10.48 -1.76
CA ALA A 266 -9.37 11.63 -1.14
C ALA A 266 -8.59 12.51 -2.14
N GLY A 267 -8.52 12.12 -3.42
CA GLY A 267 -7.78 12.84 -4.46
C GLY A 267 -6.26 12.65 -4.36
N LEU A 268 -5.82 11.57 -3.72
CA LEU A 268 -4.39 11.27 -3.52
C LEU A 268 -3.76 10.49 -4.67
N GLY A 269 -4.57 9.92 -5.58
CA GLY A 269 -4.10 9.05 -6.66
C GLY A 269 -4.63 9.45 -8.04
N LEU A 270 -4.03 8.84 -9.08
CA LEU A 270 -4.50 8.96 -10.46
C LEU A 270 -5.88 8.33 -10.61
N PRO A 271 -6.80 8.89 -11.42
CA PRO A 271 -8.11 8.29 -11.65
C PRO A 271 -7.99 6.86 -12.18
N VAL A 272 -8.38 5.87 -11.38
CA VAL A 272 -8.34 4.46 -11.77
C VAL A 272 -9.66 4.11 -12.44
N LEU A 273 -9.61 3.76 -13.73
CA LEU A 273 -10.79 3.36 -14.54
C LEU A 273 -11.66 2.32 -13.83
N LEU A 274 -11.02 1.37 -13.15
CA LEU A 274 -11.66 0.27 -12.46
C LEU A 274 -12.63 0.73 -11.35
N PHE A 275 -12.42 1.89 -10.72
CA PHE A 275 -13.23 2.34 -9.58
C PHE A 275 -14.54 3.01 -9.97
N TYR A 276 -14.73 3.38 -11.24
CA TYR A 276 -15.96 3.97 -11.73
C TYR A 276 -16.69 3.15 -12.79
N ILE A 277 -16.34 1.86 -12.92
CA ILE A 277 -17.09 0.90 -13.72
C ILE A 277 -17.92 0.01 -12.78
N PRO A 278 -19.16 -0.38 -13.14
CA PRO A 278 -19.97 -1.31 -12.34
C PRO A 278 -19.34 -2.70 -12.22
N THR A 279 -19.66 -3.41 -11.14
CA THR A 279 -19.20 -4.81 -10.94
C THR A 279 -19.66 -5.76 -12.04
N ALA A 280 -20.84 -5.54 -12.63
CA ALA A 280 -21.32 -6.30 -13.79
C ALA A 280 -20.42 -6.18 -15.04
N GLN A 281 -19.55 -5.16 -15.08
CA GLN A 281 -18.59 -4.91 -16.16
C GLN A 281 -17.14 -5.10 -15.68
N GLY A 282 -16.94 -5.76 -14.53
CA GLY A 282 -15.61 -6.03 -13.97
C GLY A 282 -14.99 -4.87 -13.19
N GLY A 283 -15.74 -3.81 -12.88
CA GLY A 283 -15.27 -2.71 -12.05
C GLY A 283 -15.65 -2.81 -10.57
N HIS A 284 -15.34 -1.76 -9.81
CA HIS A 284 -15.52 -1.69 -8.36
C HIS A 284 -16.45 -0.56 -7.90
N LEU A 285 -17.23 0.07 -8.78
CA LEU A 285 -18.10 1.20 -8.42
C LEU A 285 -19.07 0.88 -7.28
N THR A 286 -19.63 -0.34 -7.24
CA THR A 286 -20.51 -0.78 -6.14
C THR A 286 -19.76 -0.83 -4.82
N LEU A 287 -18.53 -1.36 -4.80
CA LEU A 287 -17.68 -1.38 -3.62
C LEU A 287 -17.30 0.04 -3.19
N THR A 288 -16.92 0.90 -4.14
CA THR A 288 -16.65 2.32 -3.88
C THR A 288 -17.84 3.01 -3.21
N ARG A 289 -19.05 2.80 -3.72
CA ARG A 289 -20.28 3.36 -3.13
C ARG A 289 -20.52 2.83 -1.72
N THR A 290 -20.30 1.53 -1.47
CA THR A 290 -20.38 0.92 -0.13
C THR A 290 -19.37 1.54 0.85
N ILE A 291 -18.12 1.74 0.41
CA ILE A 291 -17.07 2.36 1.22
C ILE A 291 -17.45 3.78 1.62
N VAL A 292 -17.94 4.59 0.68
CA VAL A 292 -18.39 5.96 0.96
C VAL A 292 -19.54 5.97 1.98
N ALA A 293 -20.54 5.10 1.80
CA ALA A 293 -21.67 4.99 2.73
C ALA A 293 -21.22 4.57 4.15
N ASP A 294 -20.32 3.59 4.26
CA ASP A 294 -19.76 3.15 5.54
C ASP A 294 -18.94 4.27 6.22
N SER A 295 -18.13 5.00 5.44
CA SER A 295 -17.35 6.12 5.97
C SER A 295 -18.25 7.27 6.45
N ILE A 296 -19.36 7.56 5.77
CA ILE A 296 -20.37 8.53 6.23
C ILE A 296 -21.02 8.06 7.55
N ALA A 297 -21.35 6.77 7.67
CA ALA A 297 -21.94 6.22 8.89
C ALA A 297 -20.98 6.33 10.10
N LYS A 298 -19.69 6.05 9.88
CA LYS A 298 -18.62 6.22 10.88
C LYS A 298 -18.45 7.70 11.27
N ALA A 299 -18.44 8.61 10.30
CA ALA A 299 -18.37 10.05 10.53
C ALA A 299 -19.55 10.55 11.39
N THR A 300 -20.76 10.03 11.12
CA THR A 300 -21.96 10.34 11.91
C THR A 300 -21.81 9.90 13.37
N THR A 301 -21.26 8.69 13.60
CA THR A 301 -21.02 8.17 14.95
C THR A 301 -19.95 8.98 15.70
N ALA A 302 -18.99 9.56 14.96
CA ALA A 302 -17.97 10.46 15.49
C ALA A 302 -18.47 11.90 15.72
N GLY A 303 -19.74 12.21 15.41
CA GLY A 303 -20.30 13.56 15.55
C GLY A 303 -19.87 14.54 14.46
N VAL A 304 -19.30 14.06 13.36
CA VAL A 304 -18.97 14.89 12.19
C VAL A 304 -20.25 15.19 11.41
N PRO A 305 -20.52 16.45 11.01
CA PRO A 305 -21.68 16.78 10.17
C PRO A 305 -21.61 16.08 8.80
N VAL A 306 -22.71 15.44 8.37
CA VAL A 306 -22.74 14.61 7.14
C VAL A 306 -23.79 15.02 6.11
N ASP A 307 -24.54 16.11 6.32
CA ASP A 307 -25.66 16.48 5.44
C ASP A 307 -25.25 16.65 3.98
N GLN A 308 -24.13 17.35 3.75
CA GLN A 308 -23.61 17.56 2.40
C GLN A 308 -23.05 16.26 1.79
N ALA A 309 -22.42 15.40 2.60
CA ALA A 309 -21.93 14.10 2.15
C ALA A 309 -23.09 13.20 1.69
N ASN A 310 -24.19 13.17 2.45
CA ASN A 310 -25.42 12.46 2.11
C ASN A 310 -26.07 12.99 0.83
N ALA A 311 -26.09 14.32 0.64
CA ALA A 311 -26.60 14.92 -0.59
C ALA A 311 -25.81 14.45 -1.82
N TYR A 312 -24.48 14.46 -1.76
CA TYR A 312 -23.63 13.96 -2.84
C TYR A 312 -23.81 12.46 -3.08
N LEU A 313 -23.91 11.65 -2.02
CA LEU A 313 -24.19 10.21 -2.16
C LEU A 313 -25.54 9.96 -2.86
N GLY A 314 -26.58 10.73 -2.55
CA GLY A 314 -27.88 10.63 -3.21
C GLY A 314 -27.84 11.00 -4.70
N VAL A 315 -27.08 12.03 -5.07
CA VAL A 315 -26.84 12.36 -6.49
C VAL A 315 -26.05 11.25 -7.18
N ALA A 316 -25.03 10.69 -6.51
CA ALA A 316 -24.27 9.57 -7.04
C ALA A 316 -25.16 8.36 -7.35
N ASP A 317 -26.05 7.97 -6.43
CA ASP A 317 -26.98 6.86 -6.63
C ASP A 317 -27.91 7.10 -7.84
N THR A 318 -28.38 8.34 -8.02
CA THR A 318 -29.17 8.73 -9.20
C THR A 318 -28.38 8.55 -10.50
N LEU A 319 -27.12 8.96 -10.51
CA LEU A 319 -26.22 8.84 -11.67
C LEU A 319 -25.84 7.39 -11.97
N ILE A 320 -25.65 6.54 -10.94
CA ILE A 320 -25.43 5.10 -11.09
C ILE A 320 -26.62 4.47 -11.82
N ASN A 321 -27.84 4.80 -11.40
CA ASN A 321 -29.07 4.29 -12.01
C ASN A 321 -29.27 4.79 -13.44
N ALA A 322 -28.77 5.98 -13.77
CA ALA A 322 -28.79 6.55 -15.12
C ALA A 322 -27.66 6.01 -16.03
N GLY A 323 -26.77 5.15 -15.54
CA GLY A 323 -25.61 4.66 -16.29
C GLY A 323 -24.48 5.69 -16.46
N GLN A 324 -24.55 6.82 -15.75
CA GLN A 324 -23.58 7.91 -15.80
C GLN A 324 -22.45 7.69 -14.79
N TYR A 325 -21.73 6.57 -14.94
CA TYR A 325 -20.85 6.06 -13.88
C TYR A 325 -19.66 6.96 -13.54
N LYS A 326 -19.09 7.66 -14.52
CA LYS A 326 -18.00 8.61 -14.30
C LYS A 326 -18.46 9.79 -13.44
N ASP A 327 -19.64 10.32 -13.73
CA ASP A 327 -20.21 11.44 -12.97
C ASP A 327 -20.64 10.98 -11.58
N ALA A 328 -21.20 9.77 -11.46
CA ALA A 328 -21.48 9.14 -10.18
C ALA A 328 -20.24 9.04 -9.30
N TYR A 329 -19.12 8.56 -9.86
CA TYR A 329 -17.86 8.48 -9.14
C TYR A 329 -17.35 9.85 -8.67
N ASN A 330 -17.49 10.89 -9.49
CA ASN A 330 -17.14 12.25 -9.07
C ASN A 330 -17.99 12.71 -7.89
N MET A 331 -19.28 12.36 -7.85
CA MET A 331 -20.14 12.64 -6.69
C MET A 331 -19.76 11.82 -5.46
N LEU A 332 -19.43 10.54 -5.61
CA LEU A 332 -18.88 9.71 -4.52
C LEU A 332 -17.59 10.30 -3.95
N ARG A 333 -16.74 10.86 -4.82
CA ARG A 333 -15.51 11.55 -4.42
C ARG A 333 -15.81 12.79 -3.58
N LEU A 334 -16.74 13.64 -4.04
CA LEU A 334 -17.16 14.81 -3.28
C LEU A 334 -17.77 14.43 -1.93
N ALA A 335 -18.60 13.39 -1.90
CA ALA A 335 -19.18 12.86 -0.66
C ALA A 335 -18.11 12.46 0.36
N TYR A 336 -17.12 11.67 -0.07
CA TYR A 336 -16.00 11.24 0.77
C TYR A 336 -15.16 12.42 1.26
N GLN A 337 -14.88 13.39 0.39
CA GLN A 337 -14.09 14.58 0.75
C GLN A 337 -14.78 15.49 1.77
N GLN A 338 -16.12 15.43 1.92
CA GLN A 338 -16.82 16.19 2.96
C GLN A 338 -16.58 15.66 4.38
N ILE A 339 -16.20 14.39 4.54
CA ILE A 339 -16.05 13.75 5.85
C ILE A 339 -14.59 13.51 6.27
N VAL A 340 -13.62 13.78 5.39
CA VAL A 340 -12.18 13.56 5.63
C VAL A 340 -11.40 14.88 5.80
N GLN A 341 -12.03 16.04 5.61
CA GLN A 341 -11.42 17.36 5.84
C GLN A 341 -11.30 17.69 7.34
#